data_AF-A0A8T3CIE7-F1
#
_entry.id   AF-A0A8T3CIE7-F1
#
_cell.length_a   1.000
_cell.length_b   1.000
_cell.length_c   1.000
_cell.angle_alpha   90.00
_cell.angle_beta   90.00
_cell.angle_gamma   90.00
#
_symmetry.space_group_name_H-M   'P 1'
#
loop_
_entity.id
_entity.type
_entity.pdbx_description
1 polymer ?
#
loop_
_entity_poly.entity_id
_entity_poly.type
_entity_poly.pdbx_seq_one_letter_code
_entity_poly.pdbx_strand_id
1 'polypeptide(L)' 'MNRGFQRVYDELAEISLDVPLAHTIMDTFLELCYHESVITKQLRDACPTRGRKRFVSEGDGGLIKH' A
#
# COMPACT_ATOMS: atom_id res chain seq x y z
N MET A 1 11.21 -17.17 0.87
CA MET A 1 9.94 -16.55 0.43
C MET A 1 10.02 -15.03 0.31
N ASN A 2 10.57 -14.33 1.31
CA ASN A 2 10.49 -12.85 1.44
C ASN A 2 11.10 -12.05 0.28
N ARG A 3 12.13 -12.60 -0.41
CA ARG A 3 12.79 -11.93 -1.54
C ARG A 3 11.84 -11.64 -2.72
N GLY A 4 10.77 -12.43 -2.87
CA GLY A 4 9.73 -12.17 -3.88
C GLY A 4 8.99 -10.88 -3.59
N PHE A 5 8.46 -10.72 -2.38
CA PHE A 5 7.77 -9.51 -1.93
C PHE A 5 8.69 -8.28 -1.99
N GLN A 6 9.93 -8.41 -1.52
CA GLN A 6 10.89 -7.31 -1.55
C GLN A 6 11.13 -6.78 -2.96
N ARG A 7 11.30 -7.67 -3.95
CA ARG A 7 11.45 -7.26 -5.34
C ARG A 7 10.24 -6.49 -5.87
N VAL A 8 9.02 -6.90 -5.49
CA VAL A 8 7.83 -6.18 -5.91
C VAL A 8 7.73 -4.84 -5.21
N TYR A 9 8.13 -4.73 -3.94
CA TYR A 9 8.18 -3.46 -3.21
C TYR A 9 9.12 -2.47 -3.87
N ASP A 10 10.32 -2.93 -4.24
CA ASP A 10 11.34 -2.10 -4.89
C ASP A 10 10.86 -1.57 -6.26
N GLU A 11 10.09 -2.37 -7.00
CA GLU A 11 9.56 -2.03 -8.33
C GLU A 11 8.15 -1.40 -8.30
N LEU A 12 7.50 -1.27 -7.13
CA LEU A 12 6.09 -0.90 -7.03
C LEU A 12 5.80 0.50 -7.60
N ALA A 13 6.78 1.41 -7.52
CA ALA A 13 6.69 2.74 -8.11
C ALA A 13 6.66 2.70 -9.64
N GLU A 14 7.53 1.90 -10.26
CA GLU A 14 7.57 1.70 -11.72
C GLU A 14 6.31 0.99 -12.19
N ILE A 15 5.88 -0.07 -11.50
CA ILE A 15 4.62 -0.78 -11.80
C ILE A 15 3.42 0.18 -11.74
N SER A 16 3.46 1.18 -10.87
CA SER A 16 2.37 2.15 -10.73
C SER A 16 2.25 3.12 -11.91
N LEU A 17 3.27 3.22 -12.77
CA LEU A 17 3.21 4.00 -14.02
C LEU A 17 2.27 3.34 -15.03
N ASP A 18 2.32 2.02 -15.14
CA ASP A 18 1.47 1.23 -16.03
C ASP A 18 0.12 0.89 -15.38
N VAL A 19 0.12 0.66 -14.06
CA VAL A 19 -1.06 0.26 -13.28
C VAL A 19 -1.30 1.28 -12.16
N PRO A 20 -2.11 2.33 -12.40
CA PRO A 20 -2.30 3.42 -11.43
C PRO A 20 -2.83 3.00 -10.05
N LEU A 21 -3.45 1.83 -9.95
CA LEU A 21 -4.01 1.25 -8.72
C LEU A 21 -3.10 0.21 -8.05
N ALA A 22 -1.86 0.02 -8.52
CA ALA A 22 -0.96 -1.04 -8.06
C ALA A 22 -0.77 -1.05 -6.53
N HIS A 23 -0.59 0.11 -5.90
CA HIS A 23 -0.48 0.20 -4.44
C HIS A 23 -1.75 -0.30 -3.72
N THR A 24 -2.93 0.08 -4.17
CA THR A 24 -4.19 -0.35 -3.55
C THR A 24 -4.41 -1.85 -3.70
N ILE A 25 -4.06 -2.41 -4.86
CA ILE A 25 -4.13 -3.86 -5.11
C ILE A 25 -3.10 -4.60 -4.25
N MET A 26 -1.90 -4.04 -4.09
CA MET A 26 -0.86 -4.60 -3.21
C MET A 26 -1.34 -4.65 -1.76
N ASP A 27 -1.94 -3.58 -1.25
CA ASP A 27 -2.43 -3.53 0.13
C ASP A 27 -3.50 -4.61 0.39
N THR A 28 -4.47 -4.78 -0.51
CA THR A 28 -5.52 -5.81 -0.33
C THR A 28 -4.94 -7.23 -0.44
N PHE A 29 -3.98 -7.44 -1.35
CA PHE A 29 -3.30 -8.72 -1.50
C PHE A 29 -2.45 -9.09 -0.27
N LEU A 30 -1.73 -8.12 0.30
CA LEU A 30 -0.92 -8.33 1.49
C LEU A 30 -1.77 -8.62 2.73
N GLU A 31 -2.93 -7.97 2.87
CA GLU A 31 -3.84 -8.26 3.98
C GLU A 31 -4.40 -9.69 3.88
N LEU A 32 -4.76 -10.14 2.68
CA LEU A 32 -5.14 -11.53 2.43
C LEU A 32 -4.00 -12.51 2.78
N CYS A 33 -2.78 -12.25 2.29
CA CYS A 33 -1.63 -13.11 2.58
C CYS A 33 -1.29 -13.16 4.07
N TYR A 34 -1.48 -12.05 4.78
CA TYR A 34 -1.28 -11.99 6.22
C TYR A 34 -2.36 -12.78 6.97
N HIS A 35 -3.63 -12.63 6.59
CA HIS A 35 -4.76 -13.38 7.15
C HIS A 35 -4.55 -14.90 6.99
N GLU A 36 -4.11 -15.33 5.81
CA GLU A 36 -3.81 -16.73 5.50
C GLU A 36 -2.45 -17.20 6.06
N SER A 37 -1.78 -16.39 6.89
CA SER A 37 -0.49 -16.71 7.52
C SER A 37 0.65 -17.08 6.53
N VAL A 38 0.54 -16.63 5.28
CA VAL A 38 1.57 -16.81 4.24
C VAL A 38 2.78 -15.89 4.50
N ILE A 39 2.53 -14.72 5.08
CA ILE A 39 3.54 -13.71 5.38
C ILE A 39 3.46 -13.24 6.84
N THR A 40 4.58 -12.75 7.36
CA THR A 40 4.61 -12.15 8.69
C THR A 40 4.07 -10.73 8.67
N LYS A 41 3.62 -10.27 9.85
CA LYS A 41 3.22 -8.87 10.05
C LYS A 41 4.32 -7.90 9.62
N GLN A 42 5.58 -8.23 9.92
CA GLN A 42 6.73 -7.41 9.54
C GLN A 42 6.88 -7.27 8.03
N LEU A 43 6.63 -8.35 7.26
CA LEU A 43 6.73 -8.30 5.80
C LEU A 43 5.59 -7.48 5.18
N ARG A 44 4.38 -7.58 5.74
CA ARG A 44 3.24 -6.74 5.35
C ARG A 44 3.51 -5.27 5.62
N ASP A 45 3.95 -4.95 6.84
CA ASP A 45 4.18 -3.58 7.29
C ASP A 45 5.39 -2.91 6.59
N ALA A 46 6.24 -3.70 5.92
CA ALA A 46 7.36 -3.21 5.11
C ALA A 46 6.95 -2.75 3.69
N CYS A 47 5.70 -2.93 3.27
CA CYS A 47 5.23 -2.49 1.97
C CYS A 47 5.31 -0.95 1.83
N PRO A 48 5.89 -0.42 0.74
CA PRO A 48 6.00 1.02 0.56
C PRO A 48 4.63 1.65 0.31
N THR A 49 4.18 2.48 1.26
CA THR A 49 2.95 3.24 1.10
C THR A 49 3.12 4.28 0.00
N ARG A 50 2.12 4.41 -0.88
CA ARG A 50 2.06 5.51 -1.84
C ARG A 50 2.21 6.81 -1.08
N GLY A 51 3.24 7.60 -1.38
CA GLY A 51 3.55 8.86 -0.71
C GLY A 51 2.42 9.87 -0.83
N ARG A 52 1.41 9.76 0.04
CA ARG A 52 0.58 10.84 0.60
C ARG A 52 -0.35 10.20 1.63
N LYS A 53 0.12 10.14 2.89
CA LYS A 53 -0.78 10.56 3.96
C LYS A 53 -1.19 11.98 3.57
N ARG A 54 -2.38 12.14 2.98
CA ARG A 54 -3.07 13.42 3.10
C ARG A 54 -3.28 13.54 4.61
N PHE A 55 -2.32 14.14 5.30
CA PHE A 55 -2.61 14.77 6.55
C PHE A 55 -3.70 15.77 6.19
N VAL A 56 -4.96 15.40 6.42
CA VAL A 56 -5.94 16.40 6.72
C VAL A 56 -5.42 17.00 8.01
N SER A 57 -4.82 18.19 7.94
CA SER A 57 -4.67 19.00 9.13
C SER A 57 -6.07 19.06 9.75
N GLU A 58 -6.17 18.91 11.07
CA GLU A 58 -7.44 18.92 11.82
C GLU A 58 -8.30 20.19 11.61
N GLY A 59 -7.87 21.13 10.75
CA GLY A 59 -8.52 22.39 10.44
C GLY A 59 -9.26 22.50 9.10
N ASP A 60 -9.35 21.47 8.25
CA ASP A 60 -10.18 21.55 7.02
C ASP A 60 -11.52 20.84 7.24
N GLY A 61 -12.43 21.55 7.91
CA GLY A 61 -13.74 21.08 8.36
C GLY A 61 -14.70 20.73 7.23
N GLY A 62 -14.43 19.64 6.52
CA GLY A 62 -15.43 18.71 5.99
C GLY A 62 -16.66 19.29 5.29
N LEU A 63 -16.55 20.43 4.60
CA LEU A 63 -17.67 20.96 3.81
C LEU A 63 -17.76 20.18 2.50
N ILE A 64 -18.65 19.19 2.50
CA ILE A 64 -19.17 18.57 1.27
C ILE A 64 -19.78 19.71 0.45
N LYS A 65 -19.19 20.01 -0.71
CA LYS A 65 -19.80 20.93 -1.67
C LYS A 65 -21.02 20.23 -2.29
N HIS A 66 -22.18 20.87 -2.14
CA HIS A 66 -23.41 20.54 -2.87
C HIS A 66 -23.22 20.69 -4.39
#